data_AF-A0A0F9STI1-F1
#
_entry.id   AF-A0A0F9STI1-F1
#
_cell.length_a   1.000
_cell.length_b   1.000
_cell.length_c   1.000
_cell.angle_alpha   90.00
_cell.angle_beta   90.00
_cell.angle_gamma   90.00
#
_symmetry.space_group_name_H-M   'P 1'
#
loop_
_entity.id
_entity.type
_entity.pdbx_description
1 polymer ?
#
loop_
_entity_poly.entity_id
_entity_poly.type
_entity_poly.pdbx_seq_one_letter_code
_entity_poly.pdbx_strand_id
1 'polypeptide(L)' 'MTVRGRYTPSHSEHGTAQGQMKFWDATLNKWVHTETSELVFLNEKMGINQAVPTSTLDVNGTVTVKRLLAGGITE' A
#
# COMPACT_ATOMS: atom_id res chain seq x y z
N MET A 1 16.90 -8.65 27.14
CA MET A 1 15.45 -8.98 27.15
C MET A 1 14.93 -8.72 25.74
N THR A 2 14.85 -9.76 24.90
CA THR A 2 14.43 -9.60 23.51
C THR A 2 12.91 -9.61 23.47
N VAL A 3 12.30 -8.45 23.23
CA VAL A 3 10.87 -8.35 22.91
C VAL A 3 10.72 -8.88 21.48
N ARG A 4 10.55 -10.19 21.33
CA ARG A 4 10.08 -10.76 20.07
C ARG A 4 8.60 -10.40 19.98
N GLY A 5 8.28 -9.41 19.15
CA GLY A 5 6.89 -9.11 18.79
C GLY A 5 6.24 -10.39 18.30
N ARG A 6 5.41 -11.02 19.14
CA ARG A 6 4.53 -12.09 18.69
C ARG A 6 3.55 -11.42 17.73
N TYR A 7 3.70 -11.68 16.43
CA TYR A 7 2.56 -11.61 15.52
C TYR A 7 1.57 -12.65 16.03
N THR A 8 0.69 -12.27 16.95
CA THR A 8 -0.56 -12.98 17.12
C THR A 8 -1.33 -12.74 15.82
N PRO A 9 -1.63 -13.77 15.01
CA PRO A 9 -2.51 -13.59 13.87
C PRO A 9 -3.89 -13.33 14.47
N SER A 10 -4.18 -12.05 14.75
CA SER A 10 -5.44 -11.65 15.34
C SER A 10 -6.48 -11.76 14.25
N HIS A 11 -7.35 -12.77 14.41
CA HIS A 11 -8.64 -12.90 13.76
C HIS A 11 -8.56 -12.94 12.22
N SER A 12 -8.86 -14.10 11.64
CA SER A 12 -9.17 -14.18 10.23
C SER A 12 -10.48 -13.44 9.98
N GLU A 13 -10.43 -12.10 9.90
CA GLU A 13 -11.47 -11.36 9.19
C GLU A 13 -11.38 -11.87 7.75
N HIS A 14 -12.40 -12.63 7.38
CA HIS A 14 -12.58 -13.15 6.05
C HIS A 14 -13.01 -11.97 5.18
N GLY A 15 -12.23 -11.68 4.15
CA GLY A 15 -12.64 -10.73 3.14
C GLY A 15 -13.94 -11.18 2.52
N THR A 16 -14.74 -10.23 2.04
CA THR A 16 -15.98 -10.54 1.34
C THR A 16 -15.73 -11.19 -0.02
N ALA A 17 -14.49 -11.18 -0.51
CA ALA A 17 -14.05 -11.86 -1.73
C ALA A 17 -12.59 -12.36 -1.64
N GLN A 18 -12.25 -13.34 -2.48
CA GLN A 18 -10.86 -13.78 -2.64
C GLN A 18 -10.01 -12.68 -3.29
N GLY A 19 -8.78 -12.50 -2.80
CA GLY A 19 -7.82 -11.56 -3.37
C GLY A 19 -7.95 -10.11 -2.88
N GLN A 20 -8.84 -9.82 -1.92
CA GLN A 20 -8.90 -8.52 -1.28
C GLN A 20 -7.61 -8.22 -0.50
N MET A 21 -7.07 -7.02 -0.71
CA MET A 21 -5.90 -6.54 0.00
C MET A 21 -6.30 -6.04 1.39
N LYS A 22 -5.36 -6.07 2.34
CA LYS A 22 -5.53 -5.49 3.67
C LYS A 22 -4.60 -4.29 3.84
N PHE A 23 -5.11 -3.21 4.40
CA PHE A 23 -4.30 -2.08 4.87
C PHE A 23 -4.54 -1.85 6.35
N TRP A 24 -3.55 -1.27 7.04
CA TRP A 24 -3.68 -0.93 8.44
C TRP A 24 -4.42 0.39 8.60
N ASP A 25 -5.56 0.38 9.29
CA ASP A 25 -6.26 1.60 9.71
C ASP A 25 -5.85 1.94 11.14
N ALA A 26 -5.08 3.02 11.29
CA ALA A 26 -4.61 3.49 12.59
C ALA A 26 -5.74 4.07 13.47
N THR A 27 -6.81 4.57 12.85
CA THR A 27 -7.98 5.11 13.56
C THR A 27 -8.76 3.99 14.22
N LEU A 28 -8.93 2.88 13.51
CA LEU A 28 -9.64 1.70 13.99
C LEU A 28 -8.75 0.68 14.71
N ASN A 29 -7.44 0.91 14.72
CA ASN A 29 -6.41 0.02 15.26
C ASN A 29 -6.59 -1.44 14.78
N LYS A 30 -6.90 -1.61 13.49
CA LYS A 30 -7.16 -2.91 12.87
C LYS A 30 -6.75 -2.95 11.40
N TRP A 31 -6.54 -4.16 10.89
CA TRP A 31 -6.40 -4.40 9.46
C TRP A 31 -7.78 -4.36 8.79
N VAL A 32 -7.95 -3.51 7.77
CA VAL A 32 -9.20 -3.33 7.03
C VAL A 32 -9.05 -3.91 5.63
N HIS A 33 -10.10 -4.57 5.14
CA HIS A 33 -10.15 -5.09 3.78
C HIS A 33 -10.46 -3.98 2.78
N THR A 34 -9.84 -4.02 1.61
CA THR A 34 -10.26 -3.21 0.46
C THR A 34 -11.59 -3.74 -0.09
N GLU A 35 -12.45 -2.84 -0.56
CA GLU A 35 -13.72 -3.21 -1.21
C GLU A 35 -13.47 -3.86 -2.58
N THR A 36 -12.41 -3.40 -3.27
CA THR A 36 -11.92 -3.92 -4.55
C THR A 36 -10.59 -4.64 -4.36
N SER A 37 -10.15 -5.45 -5.33
CA SER A 37 -8.84 -6.11 -5.28
C SER A 37 -7.66 -5.18 -5.59
N GLU A 38 -7.89 -3.87 -5.63
CA GLU A 38 -6.92 -2.85 -6.04
C GLU A 38 -6.75 -1.80 -4.94
N LEU A 39 -5.52 -1.31 -4.75
CA LEU A 39 -5.27 -0.13 -3.93
C LEU A 39 -5.55 1.12 -4.77
N VAL A 40 -6.67 1.79 -4.50
CA VAL A 40 -7.05 3.03 -5.17
C VAL A 40 -6.95 4.18 -4.17
N PHE A 41 -6.09 5.15 -4.48
CA PHE A 41 -5.93 6.40 -3.72
C PHE A 41 -6.62 7.52 -4.50
N LEU A 42 -7.75 8.02 -4.00
CA LEU A 42 -8.52 9.07 -4.65
C LEU A 42 -8.10 10.43 -4.12
N ASN A 43 -7.56 11.29 -5.00
CA ASN A 43 -7.05 12.63 -4.66
C ASN A 43 -5.87 12.64 -3.68
N GLU A 44 -5.31 11.48 -3.35
CA GLU A 44 -4.13 11.32 -2.51
C GLU A 44 -2.90 10.94 -3.35
N LYS A 45 -1.71 11.24 -2.85
CA LYS A 45 -0.45 10.83 -3.46
C LYS A 45 0.00 9.48 -2.88
N MET A 46 0.56 8.64 -3.73
CA MET A 46 1.10 7.33 -3.32
C MET A 46 2.61 7.43 -3.10
N GLY A 47 3.05 7.20 -1.86
CA GLY A 47 4.47 7.09 -1.51
C GLY A 47 4.88 5.64 -1.28
N ILE A 48 5.89 5.15 -2.00
CA ILE A 48 6.54 3.85 -1.74
C ILE A 48 7.93 4.10 -1.17
N ASN A 49 8.14 3.70 0.08
CA ASN A 49 9.31 4.06 0.88
C ASN A 49 9.51 5.59 1.00
N GLN A 50 8.41 6.35 0.91
CA GLN A 50 8.42 7.80 0.90
C GLN A 50 7.26 8.34 1.74
N ALA A 51 7.57 8.89 2.92
CA ALA A 51 6.56 9.36 3.87
C ALA A 51 5.83 10.63 3.41
N VAL A 52 6.52 11.49 2.65
CA VAL A 52 5.97 12.74 2.10
C VAL A 52 6.19 12.74 0.59
N PRO A 53 5.26 12.19 -0.21
CA PRO A 53 5.38 12.14 -1.66
C PRO A 53 5.20 13.52 -2.29
N THR A 54 6.09 13.85 -3.24
CA THR A 54 6.05 15.12 -3.99
C THR A 54 5.31 14.99 -5.32
N SER A 55 5.28 13.79 -5.89
CA SER A 55 4.56 13.43 -7.11
C SER A 55 3.33 12.56 -6.82
N THR A 56 2.43 12.38 -7.80
CA THR A 56 1.26 11.50 -7.67
C THR A 56 1.65 10.07 -7.30
N LEU A 57 2.73 9.55 -7.90
CA LEU A 57 3.42 8.34 -7.48
C LEU A 57 4.87 8.70 -7.22
N ASP A 58 5.35 8.47 -6.01
CA ASP A 58 6.70 8.79 -5.56
C ASP A 58 7.33 7.52 -4.96
N VAL A 59 8.37 7.01 -5.62
CA VAL A 59 9.05 5.78 -5.21
C VAL A 59 10.50 6.12 -4.87
N ASN A 60 10.84 6.04 -3.59
CA ASN A 60 12.22 6.17 -3.15
C ASN A 60 12.89 4.80 -3.12
N GLY A 61 13.38 4.36 -4.28
CA GLY A 61 14.03 3.07 -4.45
C GLY A 61 14.11 2.60 -5.90
N THR A 62 14.31 1.30 -6.09
CA THR A 62 14.35 0.69 -7.41
C THR A 62 12.96 0.24 -7.86
N VAL A 63 12.57 0.67 -9.06
CA VAL A 63 11.35 0.21 -9.73
C VAL A 63 11.71 -0.85 -10.77
N THR A 64 11.09 -2.03 -10.70
CA THR A 64 11.14 -3.04 -11.76
C THR A 64 9.82 -3.07 -12.50
N VAL A 65 9.83 -2.68 -13.77
CA VAL A 65 8.66 -2.71 -14.66
C VAL A 65 8.93 -3.62 -15.85
N LYS A 66 7.92 -4.38 -16.26
CA LYS A 66 8.03 -5.31 -17.41
C LYS A 66 8.15 -4.56 -18.75
N ARG A 67 7.50 -3.40 -18.86
CA ARG A 67 7.54 -2.51 -20.02
C ARG A 67 7.28 -1.08 -19.57
N LEU A 68 8.14 -0.15 -19.96
CA LEU A 68 7.96 1.28 -19.76
C LEU A 68 7.62 1.92 -21.10
N LEU A 69 6.50 2.64 -21.17
CA LEU A 69 6.15 3.52 -22.27
C LEU A 69 6.24 4.95 -21.73
N ALA A 70 7.39 5.59 -21.89
CA ALA A 70 7.58 6.96 -21.44
C ALA A 70 7.20 7.94 -22.57
N GLY A 71 6.21 8.79 -22.33
CA GLY A 71 6.05 10.03 -23.11
C GLY A 71 7.16 10.99 -22.69
N GLY A 72 7.87 11.56 -23.66
CA GLY A 72 9.03 12.41 -23.40
C GLY A 72 8.72 13.54 -22.39
N ILE A 73 9.72 13.86 -21.57
CA ILE A 73 9.68 15.03 -20.69
C ILE A 73 9.72 16.30 -21.56
N THR A 74 8.78 17.22 -21.35
CA THR A 74 8.97 18.61 -21.74
C THR A 74 9.62 19.28 -20.52
N GLU A 75 10.85 19.76 -20.68
CA GLU A 75 11.55 20.57 -19.67
C GLU A 75 10.86 21.93 -19.46
#